data_AF-A0A2S2Q9P5-F1
#
_entry.id   AF-A0A2S2Q9P5-F1
#
_cell.length_a   1.000
_cell.length_b   1.000
_cell.length_c   1.000
_cell.angle_alpha   90.00
_cell.angle_beta   90.00
_cell.angle_gamma   90.00
#
_symmetry.space_group_name_H-M   'P 1'
#
loop_
_entity.id
_entity.type
_entity.pdbx_description
1 polymer ?
#
loop_
_entity_poly.entity_id
_entity_poly.type
_entity_poly.pdbx_seq_one_letter_code
_entity_poly.pdbx_strand_id
1 'polypeptide(L)'
;MMAKVNWEVKDIMCEHSRYVDYFLQELRAFFKALKTSTSNIYLNEQILHSIWEAIGILVSSVFIEGFSLAKKCSNAGRALMQLDFTQFMSQVNSICPVNSLLHKELVEVYIKAYYLPETSLETWTRDHPEYSHKQLLAVINCVCQNNKRLRQKLTNALEESIQR
;
A
#
# COMPACT_ATOMS: atom_id res chain seq x y z
N MET A 1 -6.55 -2.02 -11.87
CA MET A 1 -6.53 -3.45 -11.54
C MET A 1 -6.99 -3.69 -10.09
N MET A 2 -6.37 -3.02 -9.11
CA MET A 2 -6.79 -3.08 -7.69
C MET A 2 -8.20 -2.53 -7.40
N ALA A 3 -8.67 -1.54 -8.17
CA ALA A 3 -10.04 -0.99 -8.04
C ALA A 3 -11.17 -2.02 -8.31
N LYS A 4 -10.85 -3.19 -8.89
CA LYS A 4 -11.81 -4.27 -9.16
C LYS A 4 -11.78 -5.36 -8.09
N VAL A 5 -10.87 -5.28 -7.12
CA VAL A 5 -10.76 -6.25 -6.04
C VAL A 5 -11.94 -6.07 -5.09
N ASN A 6 -12.57 -7.19 -4.70
CA ASN A 6 -13.62 -7.18 -3.71
C ASN A 6 -13.02 -7.20 -2.29
N TRP A 7 -13.03 -6.06 -1.62
CA TRP A 7 -12.56 -5.93 -0.23
C TRP A 7 -13.64 -6.26 0.82
N GLU A 8 -14.85 -6.62 0.39
CA GLU A 8 -15.97 -7.05 1.25
C GLU A 8 -16.10 -8.57 1.31
N VAL A 9 -14.99 -9.31 1.20
CA VAL A 9 -14.96 -10.76 1.39
C VAL A 9 -15.44 -11.15 2.79
N LYS A 10 -16.15 -12.27 2.89
CA LYS A 10 -16.67 -12.77 4.18
C LYS A 10 -15.65 -13.63 4.92
N ASP A 11 -14.96 -14.48 4.17
CA ASP A 11 -14.02 -15.46 4.68
C ASP A 11 -12.59 -14.97 4.51
N ILE A 12 -11.71 -15.38 5.43
CA ILE A 12 -10.28 -15.14 5.31
C ILE A 12 -9.78 -15.92 4.09
N MET A 13 -9.20 -15.19 3.13
CA MET A 13 -8.64 -15.77 1.93
C MET A 13 -7.28 -16.40 2.23
N CYS A 14 -6.99 -17.55 1.62
CA CYS A 14 -5.67 -18.18 1.68
C CYS A 14 -4.76 -17.80 0.49
N GLU A 15 -5.34 -17.19 -0.54
CA GLU A 15 -4.65 -16.78 -1.76
C GLU A 15 -4.68 -15.26 -1.90
N HIS A 16 -3.59 -14.72 -2.42
CA HIS A 16 -3.48 -13.30 -2.76
C HIS A 16 -4.28 -12.95 -4.02
N SER A 17 -4.59 -11.68 -4.17
CA SER A 17 -5.27 -11.11 -5.33
C SER A 17 -4.41 -11.19 -6.59
N ARG A 18 -5.03 -11.52 -7.73
CA ARG A 18 -4.37 -11.66 -9.05
C ARG A 18 -3.52 -10.47 -9.51
N TYR A 19 -3.78 -9.26 -9.00
CA TYR A 19 -2.97 -8.09 -9.36
C TYR A 19 -1.53 -8.20 -8.83
N VAL A 20 -1.32 -8.94 -7.74
CA VAL A 20 0.02 -9.18 -7.18
C VAL A 20 0.86 -9.96 -8.17
N ASP A 21 0.30 -11.02 -8.78
CA ASP A 21 1.00 -11.80 -9.82
C ASP A 21 1.35 -10.93 -11.02
N TYR A 22 0.41 -10.07 -11.44
CA TYR A 22 0.64 -9.12 -12.53
C TYR A 22 1.78 -8.16 -12.21
N PHE A 23 1.80 -7.55 -11.01
CA PHE A 23 2.91 -6.67 -10.60
C PHE A 23 4.25 -7.38 -10.57
N LEU A 24 4.29 -8.62 -10.05
CA LEU A 24 5.50 -9.42 -10.05
C LEU A 24 5.97 -9.76 -11.48
N GLN A 25 5.03 -10.05 -12.38
CA GLN A 25 5.33 -10.29 -13.79
C GLN A 25 5.94 -9.05 -14.46
N GLU A 26 5.33 -7.88 -14.28
CA GLU A 26 5.82 -6.61 -14.83
C GLU A 26 7.20 -6.26 -14.27
N LEU A 27 7.41 -6.45 -12.97
CA LEU A 27 8.71 -6.21 -12.33
C LEU A 27 9.80 -7.14 -12.89
N ARG A 28 9.51 -8.43 -13.06
CA ARG A 28 10.42 -9.39 -13.69
C ARG A 28 10.70 -9.02 -15.15
N ALA A 29 9.68 -8.61 -15.90
CA ALA A 29 9.84 -8.16 -17.29
C ALA A 29 10.74 -6.94 -17.38
N PHE A 30 10.57 -5.97 -16.48
CA PHE A 30 11.45 -4.80 -16.35
C PHE A 30 12.91 -5.21 -16.11
N PHE A 31 13.19 -6.06 -15.12
CA PHE A 31 14.57 -6.46 -14.85
C PHE A 31 15.19 -7.30 -15.97
N LYS A 32 14.39 -8.12 -16.65
CA LYS A 32 14.84 -8.85 -17.85
C LYS A 32 15.22 -7.89 -18.97
N ALA A 33 14.39 -6.87 -19.22
CA ALA A 33 14.64 -5.84 -20.21
C ALA A 33 15.88 -5.01 -19.83
N LEU A 34 15.99 -4.58 -18.58
CA LEU A 34 17.15 -3.86 -18.06
C LEU A 34 18.44 -4.64 -18.31
N LYS A 35 18.49 -5.91 -17.87
CA LYS A 35 19.66 -6.79 -18.06
C LYS A 35 20.04 -6.96 -19.53
N THR A 36 19.04 -7.05 -20.41
CA THR A 36 19.28 -7.20 -21.87
C THR A 36 19.85 -5.91 -22.47
N SER A 37 19.23 -4.77 -22.14
CA SER A 37 19.61 -3.45 -22.63
C SER A 37 20.95 -2.95 -22.09
N THR A 38 21.34 -3.41 -20.90
CA THR A 38 22.62 -3.05 -20.26
C THR A 38 23.66 -4.18 -20.37
N SER A 39 23.50 -5.12 -21.30
CA SER A 39 24.41 -6.27 -21.45
C SER A 39 25.88 -5.89 -21.68
N ASN A 40 26.14 -4.72 -22.26
CA ASN A 40 27.49 -4.18 -22.49
C ASN A 40 27.90 -3.10 -21.46
N ILE A 41 27.09 -2.88 -20.43
CA ILE A 41 27.30 -1.83 -19.42
C ILE A 41 27.41 -2.51 -18.05
N TYR A 42 28.49 -2.24 -17.33
CA TYR A 42 28.59 -2.66 -15.94
C TYR A 42 27.69 -1.78 -15.06
N LEU A 43 26.58 -2.35 -14.58
CA LEU A 43 25.77 -1.73 -13.54
C LEU A 43 26.41 -2.02 -12.19
N ASN A 44 27.03 -1.00 -11.59
CA ASN A 44 27.57 -1.13 -10.25
C ASN A 44 26.45 -1.23 -9.20
N GLU A 45 26.80 -1.64 -7.99
CA GLU A 45 25.85 -1.84 -6.90
C GLU A 45 25.08 -0.56 -6.54
N GLN A 46 25.71 0.62 -6.63
CA GLN A 46 25.06 1.90 -6.34
C GLN A 46 23.91 2.20 -7.32
N ILE A 47 24.12 1.96 -8.62
CA ILE A 47 23.07 2.17 -9.63
C ILE A 47 21.92 1.18 -9.39
N LEU A 48 22.24 -0.10 -9.13
CA LEU A 48 21.21 -1.10 -8.83
C LEU A 48 20.43 -0.73 -7.56
N HIS A 49 21.11 -0.23 -6.53
CA HIS A 49 20.47 0.26 -5.31
C HIS A 49 19.50 1.41 -5.60
N SER A 50 19.91 2.43 -6.37
CA SER A 50 19.03 3.55 -6.74
C SER A 50 17.81 3.10 -7.57
N ILE A 51 17.98 2.11 -8.44
CA ILE A 51 16.85 1.53 -9.19
C ILE A 51 15.87 0.84 -8.22
N TRP A 52 16.36 0.04 -7.28
CA TRP A 52 15.52 -0.63 -6.28
C TRP A 52 14.84 0.35 -5.32
N GLU A 53 15.51 1.43 -4.95
CA GLU A 53 14.94 2.53 -4.17
C GLU A 53 13.77 3.18 -4.90
N ALA A 54 13.96 3.55 -6.18
CA ALA A 54 12.89 4.10 -7.01
C ALA A 54 11.71 3.14 -7.16
N ILE A 55 11.98 1.84 -7.33
CA ILE A 55 10.95 0.80 -7.38
C ILE A 55 10.20 0.74 -6.03
N GLY A 56 10.89 0.82 -4.90
CA GLY A 56 10.26 0.81 -3.57
C GLY A 56 9.30 1.95 -3.35
N ILE A 57 9.68 3.17 -3.75
CA ILE A 57 8.81 4.36 -3.70
C ILE A 57 7.56 4.15 -4.58
N LEU A 58 7.76 3.69 -5.82
CA LEU A 58 6.66 3.49 -6.78
C LEU A 58 5.69 2.40 -6.31
N VAL A 59 6.21 1.24 -5.92
CA VAL A 59 5.40 0.12 -5.41
C VAL A 59 4.61 0.57 -4.19
N SER A 60 5.26 1.21 -3.22
CA SER A 60 4.58 1.65 -1.99
C SER A 60 3.45 2.62 -2.30
N SER A 61 3.69 3.58 -3.19
CA SER A 61 2.67 4.52 -3.66
C SER A 61 1.50 3.82 -4.36
N VAL A 62 1.78 2.85 -5.23
CA VAL A 62 0.75 2.10 -5.95
C VAL A 62 -0.10 1.25 -5.01
N PHE A 63 0.50 0.60 -4.00
CA PHE A 63 -0.25 -0.18 -3.01
C PHE A 63 -1.13 0.72 -2.14
N ILE A 64 -0.59 1.81 -1.58
CA ILE A 64 -1.36 2.76 -0.76
C ILE A 64 -2.51 3.35 -1.57
N GLU A 65 -2.24 3.81 -2.79
CA GLU A 65 -3.28 4.36 -3.66
C GLU A 65 -4.34 3.29 -3.95
N GLY A 66 -3.92 2.08 -4.34
CA GLY A 66 -4.83 0.99 -4.65
C GLY A 66 -5.71 0.56 -3.48
N PHE A 67 -5.17 0.52 -2.26
CA PHE A 67 -5.94 0.23 -1.06
C PHE A 67 -6.88 1.37 -0.69
N SER A 68 -6.48 2.64 -0.90
CA SER A 68 -7.34 3.80 -0.63
C SER A 68 -8.59 3.85 -1.51
N LEU A 69 -8.59 3.17 -2.66
CA LEU A 69 -9.76 3.04 -3.54
C LEU A 69 -10.84 2.11 -2.96
N ALA A 70 -10.54 1.36 -1.88
CA ALA A 70 -11.52 0.53 -1.21
C ALA A 70 -12.58 1.41 -0.52
N LYS A 71 -13.77 1.48 -1.10
CA LYS A 71 -14.90 2.24 -0.52
C LYS A 71 -15.40 1.63 0.81
N LYS A 72 -15.25 0.31 0.93
CA LYS A 72 -15.58 -0.49 2.09
C LYS A 72 -14.55 -1.61 2.18
N CYS A 73 -14.19 -1.98 3.40
CA CYS A 73 -13.22 -3.02 3.65
C CYS A 73 -13.62 -3.81 4.90
N SER A 74 -14.04 -5.05 4.70
CA SER A 74 -14.37 -6.02 5.75
C SER A 74 -13.11 -6.44 6.53
N ASN A 75 -13.26 -7.08 7.69
CA ASN A 75 -12.12 -7.60 8.43
C ASN A 75 -11.31 -8.62 7.61
N ALA A 76 -12.00 -9.52 6.89
CA ALA A 76 -11.34 -10.45 5.99
C ALA A 76 -10.70 -9.75 4.77
N GLY A 77 -11.30 -8.65 4.29
CA GLY A 77 -10.70 -7.81 3.24
C GLY A 77 -9.44 -7.09 3.68
N ARG A 78 -9.39 -6.61 4.94
CA ARG A 78 -8.17 -6.05 5.54
C ARG A 78 -7.08 -7.11 5.68
N ALA A 79 -7.46 -8.34 6.03
CA ALA A 79 -6.53 -9.47 6.05
C ALA A 79 -6.02 -9.80 4.63
N LEU A 80 -6.89 -9.70 3.61
CA LEU A 80 -6.49 -9.85 2.21
C LEU A 80 -5.52 -8.74 1.76
N MET A 81 -5.73 -7.47 2.14
CA MET A 81 -4.75 -6.39 1.87
C MET A 81 -3.36 -6.72 2.44
N GLN A 82 -3.33 -7.23 3.67
CA GLN A 82 -2.09 -7.66 4.33
C GLN A 82 -1.46 -8.85 3.59
N LEU A 83 -2.26 -9.87 3.24
CA LEU A 83 -1.80 -11.05 2.51
C LEU A 83 -1.20 -10.66 1.15
N ASP A 84 -1.89 -9.80 0.40
CA ASP A 84 -1.47 -9.34 -0.92
C ASP A 84 -0.10 -8.65 -0.86
N PHE A 85 0.08 -7.74 0.10
CA PHE A 85 1.35 -7.03 0.26
C PHE A 85 2.45 -7.95 0.79
N THR A 86 2.16 -8.81 1.77
CA THR A 86 3.13 -9.77 2.30
C THR A 86 3.61 -10.75 1.23
N GLN A 87 2.71 -11.25 0.39
CA GLN A 87 3.07 -12.15 -0.71
C GLN A 87 3.93 -11.45 -1.76
N PHE A 88 3.54 -10.23 -2.15
CA PHE A 88 4.34 -9.41 -3.05
C PHE A 88 5.77 -9.23 -2.50
N MET A 89 5.89 -8.83 -1.22
CA MET A 89 7.17 -8.60 -0.56
C MET A 89 8.02 -9.86 -0.44
N SER A 90 7.41 -11.01 -0.12
CA SER A 90 8.12 -12.30 -0.07
C SER A 90 8.79 -12.62 -1.41
N GLN A 91 8.06 -12.41 -2.52
CA GLN A 91 8.56 -12.66 -3.87
C GLN A 91 9.62 -11.62 -4.28
N VAL A 92 9.43 -10.34 -3.96
CA VAL A 92 10.43 -9.29 -4.25
C VAL A 92 11.73 -9.53 -3.49
N ASN A 93 11.67 -9.90 -2.21
CA ASN A 93 12.88 -10.17 -1.43
C ASN A 93 13.70 -11.36 -1.99
N SER A 94 13.08 -12.28 -2.72
CA SER A 94 13.79 -13.39 -3.38
C SER A 94 14.61 -12.95 -4.61
N ILE A 95 14.28 -11.81 -5.20
CA ILE A 95 14.94 -11.28 -6.41
C ILE A 95 15.70 -9.97 -6.16
N CYS A 96 15.48 -9.33 -5.02
CA CYS A 96 16.14 -8.09 -4.61
C CYS A 96 17.46 -8.43 -3.89
N PRO A 97 18.62 -7.97 -4.40
CA PRO A 97 19.91 -8.21 -3.78
C PRO A 97 20.12 -7.41 -2.47
N VAL A 98 19.31 -6.37 -2.24
CA VAL A 98 19.37 -5.51 -1.04
C VAL A 98 18.16 -5.84 -0.16
N ASN A 99 18.41 -6.14 1.12
CA ASN A 99 17.48 -6.91 1.97
C ASN A 99 16.24 -6.16 2.50
N SER A 100 15.76 -5.12 1.81
CA SER A 100 14.47 -4.51 2.09
C SER A 100 14.11 -3.54 0.97
N LEU A 101 12.98 -3.76 0.31
CA LEU A 101 12.36 -2.71 -0.48
C LEU A 101 12.13 -1.49 0.42
N LEU A 102 12.79 -0.37 0.11
CA LEU A 102 12.62 0.88 0.85
C LEU A 102 11.15 1.32 0.79
N HIS A 103 10.70 1.99 1.85
CA HIS A 103 9.34 2.52 2.01
C HIS A 103 8.22 1.48 2.19
N LYS A 104 8.54 0.18 2.26
CA LYS A 104 7.54 -0.87 2.54
C LYS A 104 6.76 -0.60 3.83
N GLU A 105 7.42 0.00 4.83
CA GLU A 105 6.83 0.34 6.12
C GLU A 105 5.65 1.30 5.97
N LEU A 106 5.65 2.17 4.96
CA LEU A 106 4.52 3.07 4.67
C LEU A 106 3.27 2.26 4.33
N VAL A 107 3.41 1.20 3.53
CA VAL A 107 2.29 0.33 3.18
C VAL A 107 1.82 -0.45 4.41
N GLU A 108 2.75 -0.97 5.21
CA GLU A 108 2.42 -1.72 6.43
C GLU A 108 1.71 -0.87 7.47
N VAL A 109 2.18 0.36 7.70
CA VAL A 109 1.53 1.34 8.60
C VAL A 109 0.15 1.70 8.08
N TYR A 110 0.01 1.94 6.77
CA TYR A 110 -1.27 2.25 6.16
C TYR A 110 -2.29 1.09 6.30
N ILE A 111 -1.88 -0.17 6.08
CA ILE A 111 -2.74 -1.34 6.30
C ILE A 111 -3.13 -1.44 7.79
N LYS A 112 -2.17 -1.26 8.71
CA LYS A 112 -2.42 -1.29 10.16
C LYS A 112 -3.41 -0.23 10.61
N ALA A 113 -3.49 0.91 9.92
CA ALA A 113 -4.44 1.98 10.22
C ALA A 113 -5.90 1.52 10.18
N TYR A 114 -6.22 0.54 9.33
CA TYR A 114 -7.57 -0.04 9.26
C TYR A 114 -7.98 -0.78 10.54
N TYR A 115 -7.04 -1.15 11.40
CA TYR A 115 -7.31 -1.86 12.66
C TYR A 115 -7.28 -0.94 13.88
N LEU A 116 -7.02 0.36 13.70
CA LEU A 116 -6.97 1.29 14.81
C LEU A 116 -8.34 1.43 15.48
N PRO A 117 -8.37 1.60 16.81
CA PRO A 117 -9.59 1.99 17.48
C PRO A 117 -10.01 3.40 17.03
N GLU A 118 -11.32 3.61 17.00
CA GLU A 118 -11.94 4.89 16.62
C GLU A 118 -11.36 6.10 17.37
N THR A 119 -10.96 5.93 18.64
CA THR A 119 -10.36 6.97 19.49
C THR A 119 -8.97 7.41 19.05
N SER A 120 -8.23 6.58 18.32
CA SER A 120 -6.85 6.86 17.90
C SER A 120 -6.75 7.40 16.47
N LEU A 121 -7.84 7.35 15.70
CA LEU A 121 -7.83 7.79 14.30
C LEU A 121 -7.49 9.27 14.13
N GLU A 122 -8.02 10.14 14.98
CA GLU A 122 -7.78 11.59 14.88
C GLU A 122 -6.29 11.92 15.02
N THR A 123 -5.63 11.34 16.03
CA THR A 123 -4.19 11.47 16.25
C THR A 123 -3.41 10.87 15.09
N TRP A 124 -3.78 9.66 14.64
CA TRP A 124 -3.10 9.00 13.52
C TRP A 124 -3.17 9.83 12.23
N THR A 125 -4.34 10.37 11.87
CA THR A 125 -4.48 11.18 10.66
C THR A 125 -3.64 12.46 10.67
N ARG A 126 -3.36 13.01 11.86
CA ARG A 126 -2.53 14.20 12.03
C ARG A 126 -1.04 13.87 11.99
N ASP A 127 -0.67 12.73 12.58
CA ASP A 127 0.73 12.36 12.79
C ASP A 127 1.34 11.65 11.56
N HIS A 128 0.55 11.42 10.50
CA HIS A 128 0.98 10.78 9.26
C HIS A 128 0.80 11.67 8.01
N PRO A 129 1.58 12.77 7.88
CA PRO A 129 1.51 13.70 6.75
C PRO A 129 2.00 13.11 5.41
N GLU A 130 2.65 11.95 5.44
CA GLU A 130 3.11 11.23 4.24
C GLU A 130 1.95 10.68 3.39
N TYR A 131 0.75 10.52 3.95
CA TYR A 131 -0.44 10.08 3.22
C TYR A 131 -1.25 11.27 2.73
N SER A 132 -1.75 11.18 1.51
CA SER A 132 -2.62 12.22 0.97
C SER A 132 -3.95 12.29 1.73
N HIS A 133 -4.60 13.45 1.68
CA HIS A 133 -5.94 13.66 2.25
C HIS A 133 -6.93 12.57 1.81
N LYS A 134 -6.91 12.18 0.53
CA LYS A 134 -7.79 11.12 0.01
C LYS A 134 -7.50 9.76 0.66
N GLN A 135 -6.23 9.44 0.86
CA GLN A 135 -5.81 8.19 1.48
C GLN A 135 -6.18 8.14 2.96
N LEU A 136 -6.01 9.24 3.70
CA LEU A 136 -6.45 9.36 5.09
C LEU A 136 -7.97 9.24 5.21
N LEU A 137 -8.72 9.91 4.33
CA LEU A 137 -10.17 9.86 4.30
C LEU A 137 -10.72 8.45 4.00
N ALA A 138 -10.02 7.66 3.17
CA ALA A 138 -10.38 6.28 2.90
C ALA A 138 -10.34 5.40 4.17
N VAL A 139 -9.31 5.58 5.01
CA VAL A 139 -9.18 4.88 6.30
C VAL A 139 -10.33 5.30 7.23
N ILE A 140 -10.57 6.60 7.41
CA ILE A 140 -11.68 7.12 8.22
C ILE A 140 -13.02 6.50 7.78
N ASN A 141 -13.28 6.48 6.48
CA ASN A 141 -14.53 5.96 5.92
C ASN A 141 -14.72 4.46 6.20
N CYS A 142 -13.65 3.66 6.08
CA CYS A 142 -13.69 2.23 6.32
C CYS A 142 -13.77 1.87 7.81
N VAL A 143 -13.01 2.55 8.67
CA VAL A 143 -12.98 2.25 10.11
C VAL A 143 -14.27 2.73 10.78
N CYS A 144 -14.71 3.96 10.48
CA CYS A 144 -15.93 4.54 11.05
C CYS A 144 -17.20 4.20 10.25
N GLN A 145 -17.21 3.13 9.45
CA GLN A 145 -18.34 2.77 8.58
C GLN A 145 -19.68 2.65 9.35
N ASN A 146 -19.62 2.21 10.60
CA ASN A 146 -20.78 2.03 11.49
C ASN A 146 -21.06 3.25 12.40
N ASN A 147 -20.13 4.22 12.48
CA ASN A 147 -20.24 5.39 13.35
C ASN A 147 -20.26 6.69 12.51
N LYS A 148 -21.43 7.01 11.96
CA LYS A 148 -21.63 8.18 11.07
C LYS A 148 -21.24 9.51 11.73
N ARG A 149 -21.54 9.68 13.03
CA ARG A 149 -21.26 10.92 13.77
C ARG A 149 -19.75 11.14 13.92
N LEU A 150 -19.02 10.09 14.31
CA LEU A 150 -17.56 10.17 14.41
C LEU A 150 -16.93 10.38 13.04
N ARG A 151 -17.38 9.66 12.02
CA ARG A 151 -16.89 9.81 10.65
C ARG A 151 -16.99 11.26 10.16
N GLN A 152 -18.13 11.92 10.38
CA GLN A 152 -18.30 13.33 10.01
C GLN A 152 -17.36 14.24 10.80
N LYS A 153 -17.23 14.02 12.11
CA LYS A 153 -16.30 14.80 12.96
C LYS A 153 -14.87 14.72 12.43
N LEU A 154 -14.38 13.50 12.18
CA LEU A 154 -13.01 13.26 11.71
C LEU A 154 -12.79 13.80 10.28
N THR A 155 -13.78 13.69 9.41
CA THR A 155 -13.72 14.25 8.05
C THR A 155 -13.56 15.77 8.11
N ASN A 156 -14.38 16.46 8.92
CA ASN A 156 -14.27 17.92 9.06
C ASN A 156 -12.91 18.33 9.66
N ALA A 157 -12.44 17.62 10.69
CA ALA A 157 -11.13 17.90 11.30
C ALA A 157 -9.97 17.74 10.30
N LEU A 158 -10.07 16.74 9.42
CA LEU A 158 -9.09 16.53 8.35
C LEU A 158 -9.17 17.65 7.29
N GLU A 159 -10.36 18.11 6.92
CA GLU A 159 -10.55 19.21 5.96
C GLU A 159 -10.03 20.56 6.50
N GLU A 160 -10.27 20.85 7.78
CA GLU A 160 -9.76 22.05 8.45
C GLU A 160 -8.23 22.10 8.49
N SER A 161 -7.56 20.93 8.53
CA SER A 161 -6.10 20.85 8.50
C SER A 161 -5.47 21.27 7.17
N ILE A 162 -6.23 21.28 6.06
CA ILE A 162 -5.76 21.73 4.74
C ILE A 162 -5.73 23.27 4.65
N GLN A 163 -6.57 23.95 5.44
CA GLN A 163 -6.75 25.41 5.34
C GLN A 163 -5.74 26.21 6.18
N ARG A 164 -4.85 25.53 6.91
CA ARG A 164 -3.78 26.13 7.72
C ARG A 164 -2.43 25.94 7.07
#